data_AF-A0A2E4QE12-F1
#
_entry.id   AF-A0A2E4QE12-F1
#
_cell.length_a   1.000
_cell.length_b   1.000
_cell.length_c   1.000
_cell.angle_alpha   90.00
_cell.angle_beta   90.00
_cell.angle_gamma   90.00
#
_symmetry.space_group_name_H-M   'P 1'
#
loop_
_entity.id
_entity.type
_entity.pdbx_description
1 polymer ?
#
loop_
_entity_poly.entity_id
_entity_poly.type
_entity_poly.pdbx_seq_one_letter_code
_entity_poly.pdbx_strand_id
1 'polypeptide(L)'
;MLIDLIEYLNTFDYMIILIMLFSICLGMVRGMIKETCYILGWLIAFFLAYYKLDVFTVYISPYVTYPELANLVTVLLIFMLTVSLFQIIGWFLSTMLRTIGLGIVDRIFGVGLGVLRGFLITLLVISVCNMLFPTAIWLQNSIIIMYFSDVLTVAENVMPGNILELLQSSEWYTYVQAETFEPVVSTVEGFASSIQDSI
;
A
#
# COMPACT_ATOMS: atom_id res chain seq x y z
N MET A 1 -6.92 25.40 -16.64
CA MET A 1 -6.22 24.10 -16.73
C MET A 1 -6.09 23.42 -15.37
N LEU A 2 -5.36 23.97 -14.38
CA LEU A 2 -5.24 23.35 -13.04
C LEU A 2 -6.55 23.40 -12.23
N ILE A 3 -7.34 24.47 -12.38
CA ILE A 3 -8.62 24.65 -11.68
C ILE A 3 -9.67 23.67 -12.22
N ASP A 4 -9.73 23.51 -13.55
CA ASP A 4 -10.64 22.57 -14.22
C ASP A 4 -10.35 21.10 -13.83
N LEU A 5 -9.08 20.76 -13.58
CA LEU A 5 -8.69 19.42 -13.09
C LEU A 5 -9.23 19.13 -11.68
N ILE A 6 -9.21 20.14 -10.81
CA ILE A 6 -9.67 20.02 -9.41
C ILE A 6 -11.20 19.83 -9.36
N GLU A 7 -11.93 20.42 -10.31
CA GLU A 7 -13.38 20.31 -10.40
C GLU A 7 -13.85 18.90 -10.83
N TYR A 8 -12.99 18.14 -11.51
CA TYR A 8 -13.25 16.74 -11.91
C TYR A 8 -12.90 15.70 -10.84
N LEU A 9 -12.23 16.09 -9.73
CA LEU A 9 -11.88 15.16 -8.66
C LEU A 9 -13.10 14.81 -7.82
N ASN A 10 -13.31 13.51 -7.61
CA ASN A 10 -14.37 13.05 -6.71
C ASN A 10 -13.87 13.03 -5.25
N THR A 11 -14.79 12.86 -4.29
CA THR A 11 -14.50 12.80 -2.85
C THR A 11 -13.42 11.76 -2.53
N PHE A 12 -13.39 10.63 -3.25
CA PHE A 12 -12.39 9.59 -3.11
C PHE A 12 -10.98 10.05 -3.48
N ASP A 13 -10.83 10.83 -4.54
CA ASP A 13 -9.53 11.36 -4.97
C ASP A 13 -8.96 12.33 -3.93
N TYR A 14 -9.81 13.17 -3.33
CA TYR A 14 -9.42 14.06 -2.23
C TYR A 14 -8.93 13.28 -1.00
N MET A 15 -9.55 12.14 -0.67
CA MET A 15 -9.08 11.28 0.42
C MET A 15 -7.69 10.72 0.14
N ILE A 16 -7.43 10.26 -1.09
CA ILE A 16 -6.11 9.74 -1.48
C ILE A 16 -5.05 10.84 -1.43
N ILE A 17 -5.34 12.03 -1.95
CA ILE A 17 -4.43 13.18 -1.91
C ILE A 17 -4.11 13.54 -0.45
N LEU A 18 -5.11 13.53 0.43
CA LEU A 18 -4.92 13.78 1.85
C LEU A 18 -3.99 12.74 2.50
N ILE A 19 -4.20 11.44 2.22
CA ILE A 19 -3.35 10.36 2.72
C ILE A 19 -1.91 10.53 2.23
N MET A 20 -1.72 10.83 0.94
CA MET A 20 -0.41 11.05 0.35
C MET A 20 0.31 12.24 0.99
N LEU A 21 -0.36 13.39 1.09
CA LEU A 21 0.18 14.60 1.71
C LEU A 21 0.52 14.38 3.19
N PHE A 22 -0.37 13.71 3.93
CA PHE A 22 -0.12 13.36 5.32
C PHE A 22 1.10 12.45 5.45
N SER A 23 1.24 11.48 4.53
CA SER A 23 2.39 10.57 4.54
C SER A 23 3.70 11.30 4.27
N ILE A 24 3.71 12.20 3.29
CA ILE A 24 4.86 13.06 2.95
C ILE A 24 5.22 13.95 4.14
N CYS A 25 4.23 14.61 4.74
CA CYS A 25 4.42 15.50 5.88
C CYS A 25 5.02 14.74 7.08
N LEU A 26 4.50 13.55 7.39
CA LEU A 26 5.06 12.69 8.42
C LEU A 26 6.51 12.28 8.14
N GLY A 27 6.82 11.91 6.88
CA GLY A 27 8.18 11.60 6.46
C GLY A 27 9.15 12.78 6.62
N MET A 28 8.69 13.98 6.27
CA MET A 28 9.45 15.23 6.43
C MET A 28 9.72 15.55 7.91
N VAL A 29 8.74 15.35 8.79
CA VAL A 29 8.84 15.66 10.22
C VAL A 29 9.70 14.63 10.96
N ARG A 30 9.54 13.33 10.65
CA ARG A 30 10.24 12.24 11.34
C ARG A 30 11.68 12.05 10.84
N GLY A 31 11.92 12.21 9.53
CA GLY A 31 13.19 11.93 8.88
C GLY A 31 13.33 10.46 8.46
N MET A 32 14.26 10.19 7.54
CA MET A 32 14.49 8.88 6.93
C MET A 32 14.83 7.82 7.96
N ILE A 33 15.79 8.08 8.86
CA ILE A 33 16.26 7.08 9.83
C ILE A 33 15.13 6.56 10.70
N LYS A 34 14.31 7.47 11.25
CA LYS A 34 13.23 7.08 12.14
C LYS A 34 12.20 6.25 11.41
N GLU A 35 11.90 6.61 10.16
CA GLU A 35 10.94 5.90 9.33
C GLU A 35 11.46 4.50 8.94
N THR A 36 12.74 4.39 8.55
CA THR A 36 13.37 3.09 8.28
C THR A 36 13.39 2.19 9.50
N CYS A 37 13.75 2.73 10.67
CA CYS A 37 13.69 1.95 11.92
C CYS A 37 12.27 1.53 12.27
N TYR A 38 11.26 2.36 12.03
CA TYR A 38 9.86 1.99 12.23
C TYR A 38 9.47 0.82 11.32
N ILE A 39 9.77 0.88 10.02
CA ILE A 39 9.47 -0.20 9.06
C ILE A 39 10.22 -1.49 9.44
N LEU A 40 11.51 -1.39 9.77
CA LEU A 40 12.30 -2.54 10.21
C LEU A 40 11.76 -3.15 11.50
N GLY A 41 11.35 -2.33 12.46
CA GLY A 41 10.76 -2.79 13.71
C GLY A 41 9.49 -3.61 13.48
N TRP A 42 8.63 -3.17 12.55
CA TRP A 42 7.45 -3.94 12.15
C TRP A 42 7.82 -5.25 11.45
N LEU A 43 8.72 -5.22 10.46
CA LEU A 43 9.14 -6.43 9.74
C LEU A 43 9.76 -7.47 10.67
N ILE A 44 10.63 -7.03 11.59
CA ILE A 44 11.31 -7.89 12.55
C ILE A 44 10.32 -8.40 13.60
N ALA A 45 9.36 -7.58 14.03
CA ALA A 45 8.29 -8.02 14.93
C ALA A 45 7.45 -9.14 14.31
N PHE A 46 7.03 -9.00 13.04
CA PHE A 46 6.34 -10.06 12.30
C PHE A 46 7.19 -11.33 12.22
N PHE A 47 8.46 -11.18 11.87
CA PHE A 47 9.39 -12.31 11.76
C PHE A 47 9.55 -13.06 13.10
N LEU A 48 9.76 -12.33 14.20
CA LEU A 48 9.85 -12.91 15.55
C LEU A 48 8.54 -13.57 15.97
N ALA A 49 7.41 -12.89 15.77
CA ALA A 49 6.10 -13.43 16.13
C ALA A 49 5.76 -14.68 15.32
N TYR A 50 6.20 -14.80 14.06
CA TYR A 50 5.96 -15.98 13.24
C TYR A 50 6.87 -17.15 13.61
N TYR A 51 8.19 -16.92 13.75
CA TYR A 51 9.16 -18.02 13.93
C TYR A 51 9.49 -18.37 15.38
N LYS A 52 9.24 -17.45 16.32
CA LYS A 52 9.67 -17.60 17.72
C LYS A 52 8.51 -17.57 18.70
N LEU A 53 7.25 -17.67 18.23
CA LEU A 53 6.08 -17.66 19.09
C LEU A 53 6.20 -18.66 20.24
N ASP A 54 6.41 -19.93 19.93
CA ASP A 54 6.47 -21.01 20.92
C ASP A 54 7.53 -20.78 21.99
N VAL A 55 8.68 -20.23 21.58
CA VAL A 55 9.79 -19.91 22.50
C VAL A 55 9.37 -18.85 23.50
N PHE A 56 8.65 -17.83 23.07
CA PHE A 56 8.19 -16.75 23.94
C PHE A 56 6.94 -17.13 24.73
N THR A 57 6.05 -17.97 24.17
CA THR A 57 4.81 -18.40 24.83
C THR A 57 5.09 -19.20 26.09
N VAL A 58 6.20 -19.93 26.18
CA VAL A 58 6.62 -20.66 27.40
C VAL A 58 6.75 -19.73 28.62
N TYR A 59 7.13 -18.46 28.41
CA TYR A 59 7.23 -17.48 29.50
C TYR A 59 5.87 -16.88 29.89
N ILE A 60 4.87 -16.93 29.00
CA ILE A 60 3.54 -16.34 29.20
C ILE A 60 2.52 -17.39 29.67
N SER A 61 2.66 -18.64 29.23
CA SER A 61 1.76 -19.75 29.57
C SER A 61 1.56 -19.99 31.07
N PRO A 62 2.51 -19.71 31.99
CA PRO A 62 2.26 -19.83 33.43
C PRO A 62 1.27 -18.79 33.98
N TYR A 63 1.08 -17.67 33.28
CA TYR A 63 0.25 -16.55 33.72
C TYR A 63 -1.13 -16.50 33.07
N VAL A 64 -1.38 -17.31 32.03
CA VAL A 64 -2.61 -17.28 31.24
C VAL A 64 -3.20 -18.69 31.13
N THR A 65 -4.44 -18.86 31.58
CA THR A 65 -5.11 -20.17 31.63
C THR A 65 -5.43 -20.74 30.25
N TYR A 66 -5.81 -19.88 29.29
CA TYR A 66 -6.22 -20.30 27.95
C TYR A 66 -5.06 -20.21 26.95
N PRO A 67 -4.68 -21.31 26.27
CA PRO A 67 -3.54 -21.32 25.35
C PRO A 67 -3.65 -20.32 24.20
N GLU A 68 -4.84 -20.13 23.64
CA GLU A 68 -5.09 -19.17 22.56
C GLU A 68 -4.84 -17.73 23.02
N LEU A 69 -5.28 -17.39 24.24
CA LEU A 69 -5.00 -16.09 24.85
C LEU A 69 -3.51 -15.91 25.16
N ALA A 70 -2.82 -16.97 25.60
CA ALA A 70 -1.39 -16.92 25.84
C ALA A 70 -0.61 -16.60 24.55
N ASN A 71 -0.98 -17.22 23.43
CA ASN A 71 -0.40 -16.92 22.11
C ASN A 71 -0.68 -15.48 21.68
N LEU A 72 -1.93 -15.02 21.80
CA LEU A 72 -2.30 -13.65 21.46
C LEU A 72 -1.49 -12.62 22.27
N VAL A 73 -1.41 -12.81 23.59
CA VAL A 73 -0.64 -11.93 24.49
C VAL A 73 0.84 -11.96 24.13
N THR A 74 1.39 -13.13 23.81
CA THR A 74 2.79 -13.28 23.41
C THR A 74 3.09 -12.52 22.12
N VAL A 75 2.25 -12.67 21.09
CA VAL A 75 2.39 -11.91 19.84
C VAL A 75 2.36 -10.40 20.13
N LEU A 76 1.37 -9.93 20.90
CA LEU A 76 1.24 -8.50 21.23
C LEU A 76 2.47 -7.97 21.97
N LEU A 77 3.02 -8.73 22.93
CA LEU A 77 4.23 -8.37 23.65
C LEU A 77 5.46 -8.32 22.73
N ILE A 78 5.66 -9.32 21.88
CA ILE A 78 6.76 -9.33 20.89
C ILE A 78 6.67 -8.08 20.02
N PHE A 79 5.48 -7.76 19.52
CA PHE A 79 5.27 -6.58 18.68
C PHE A 79 5.58 -5.28 19.43
N MET A 80 4.98 -5.08 20.61
CA MET A 80 5.22 -3.87 21.38
C MET A 80 6.69 -3.68 21.73
N LEU A 81 7.35 -4.72 22.25
CA LEU A 81 8.74 -4.62 22.67
C LEU A 81 9.68 -4.39 21.48
N THR A 82 9.50 -5.14 20.39
CA THR A 82 10.37 -5.03 19.22
C THR A 82 10.21 -3.69 18.52
N VAL A 83 8.96 -3.27 18.25
CA VAL A 83 8.69 -1.98 17.61
C VAL A 83 9.18 -0.83 18.50
N SER A 84 8.94 -0.88 19.82
CA SER A 84 9.41 0.15 20.75
C SER A 84 10.93 0.23 20.79
N LEU A 85 11.63 -0.92 20.80
CA LEU A 85 13.09 -0.95 20.76
C LEU A 85 13.64 -0.27 19.50
N PHE A 86 13.08 -0.61 18.33
CA PHE A 86 13.48 0.00 17.07
C PHE A 86 13.20 1.50 17.01
N GLN A 87 12.10 1.96 17.60
CA GLN A 87 11.82 3.39 17.70
C GLN A 87 12.86 4.13 18.56
N ILE A 88 13.28 3.54 19.68
CA ILE A 88 14.34 4.09 20.53
C ILE A 88 15.67 4.16 19.76
N ILE A 89 16.02 3.10 19.04
CA ILE A 89 17.22 3.05 18.18
C ILE A 89 17.15 4.15 17.11
N GLY A 90 16.03 4.27 16.41
CA GLY A 90 15.84 5.30 15.39
C GLY A 90 15.91 6.72 15.96
N TRP A 91 15.42 6.93 17.18
CA TRP A 91 15.56 8.22 17.88
C TRP A 91 17.02 8.53 18.20
N PHE A 92 17.78 7.55 18.68
CA PHE A 92 19.20 7.71 18.98
C PHE A 92 20.03 7.99 17.72
N LEU A 93 19.86 7.20 16.65
CA LEU A 93 20.54 7.40 15.37
C LEU A 93 20.19 8.75 14.72
N SER A 94 18.92 9.15 14.76
CA SER A 94 18.49 10.45 14.23
C SER A 94 19.13 11.61 15.01
N THR A 95 19.33 11.44 16.32
CA THR A 95 20.03 12.43 17.15
C THR A 95 21.52 12.53 16.77
N MET A 96 22.18 11.39 16.51
CA MET A 96 23.57 11.37 16.01
C MET A 96 23.73 12.02 14.64
N LEU A 97 22.80 11.83 13.70
CA LEU A 97 22.88 12.53 12.42
C LEU A 97 22.75 14.05 12.56
N ARG A 98 21.95 14.50 13.53
CA ARG A 98 21.77 15.93 13.79
C ARG A 98 23.04 16.56 14.34
N THR A 99 23.82 15.86 15.16
CA THR A 99 25.08 16.41 15.68
C THR A 99 26.16 16.57 14.59
N ILE A 100 26.12 15.73 13.55
CA ILE A 100 27.04 15.80 12.39
C ILE A 100 26.54 16.82 11.33
N GLY A 101 25.38 17.44 11.54
CA GLY A 101 24.80 18.43 10.62
C GLY A 101 24.02 17.81 9.43
N LEU A 102 23.86 16.49 9.39
CA LEU A 102 23.13 15.77 8.33
C LEU A 102 21.62 15.73 8.54
N GLY A 103 21.10 16.44 9.54
CA GLY A 103 19.68 16.44 9.88
C GLY A 103 18.76 16.95 8.76
N ILE A 104 19.24 17.83 7.87
CA ILE A 104 18.44 18.30 6.71
C ILE A 104 18.36 17.21 5.64
N VAL A 105 19.47 16.53 5.36
CA VAL A 105 19.53 15.42 4.40
C VAL A 105 18.60 14.29 4.86
N ASP A 106 18.63 13.93 6.15
CA ASP A 106 17.71 12.95 6.74
C ASP A 106 16.23 13.29 6.50
N ARG A 107 15.84 14.57 6.56
CA ARG A 107 14.46 14.99 6.28
C ARG A 107 14.09 14.92 4.81
N ILE A 108 15.01 15.28 3.90
CA ILE A 108 14.78 15.21 2.44
C ILE A 108 14.57 13.75 2.02
N PHE A 109 15.43 12.84 2.47
CA PHE A 109 15.23 11.41 2.22
C PHE A 109 13.97 10.88 2.93
N GLY A 110 13.59 11.46 4.08
CA GLY A 110 12.34 11.19 4.76
C GLY A 110 11.10 11.54 3.92
N VAL A 111 11.14 12.60 3.12
CA VAL A 111 10.09 12.93 2.14
C VAL A 111 9.97 11.81 1.12
N GLY A 112 11.08 11.31 0.56
CA GLY A 112 11.08 10.21 -0.40
C GLY A 112 10.45 8.93 0.16
N LEU A 113 10.78 8.55 1.40
CA LEU A 113 10.13 7.43 2.08
C LEU A 113 8.65 7.70 2.37
N GLY A 114 8.28 8.94 2.70
CA GLY A 114 6.89 9.35 2.89
C GLY A 114 6.06 9.22 1.61
N VAL A 115 6.63 9.57 0.46
CA VAL A 115 6.02 9.36 -0.87
C VAL A 115 5.83 7.86 -1.13
N LEU A 116 6.90 7.06 -0.96
CA LEU A 116 6.84 5.61 -1.18
C LEU A 116 5.78 4.95 -0.30
N ARG A 117 5.75 5.26 0.99
CA ARG A 117 4.75 4.74 1.92
C ARG A 117 3.35 5.22 1.57
N GLY A 118 3.19 6.49 1.23
CA GLY A 118 1.90 7.05 0.80
C GLY A 118 1.36 6.32 -0.42
N PHE A 119 2.23 6.07 -1.40
CA PHE A 119 1.91 5.29 -2.60
C PHE A 119 1.49 3.84 -2.26
N LEU A 120 2.23 3.14 -1.39
CA LEU A 120 1.89 1.79 -0.95
C LEU A 120 0.55 1.74 -0.20
N ILE A 121 0.28 2.71 0.68
CA ILE A 121 -1.00 2.80 1.41
C ILE A 121 -2.14 3.06 0.43
N THR A 122 -1.96 3.98 -0.53
CA THR A 122 -2.95 4.26 -1.56
C THR A 122 -3.26 3.01 -2.39
N LEU A 123 -2.23 2.25 -2.81
CA LEU A 123 -2.41 0.98 -3.50
C LEU A 123 -3.26 0.00 -2.69
N LEU A 124 -2.94 -0.16 -1.41
CA LEU A 124 -3.68 -1.06 -0.51
C LEU A 124 -5.13 -0.60 -0.36
N VAL A 125 -5.37 0.70 -0.16
CA VAL A 125 -6.71 1.26 -0.03
C VAL A 125 -7.53 1.04 -1.30
N ILE A 126 -6.97 1.32 -2.48
CA ILE A 126 -7.65 1.10 -3.76
C ILE A 126 -7.96 -0.38 -3.95
N SER A 127 -7.00 -1.27 -3.67
CA SER A 127 -7.19 -2.72 -3.80
C SER A 127 -8.30 -3.25 -2.88
N VAL A 128 -8.30 -2.83 -1.61
CA VAL A 128 -9.34 -3.21 -0.65
C VAL A 128 -10.70 -2.63 -1.04
N CYS A 129 -10.75 -1.36 -1.48
CA CYS A 129 -11.99 -0.74 -1.93
C CYS A 129 -12.57 -1.42 -3.17
N ASN A 130 -11.73 -1.84 -4.12
CA ASN A 130 -12.17 -2.59 -5.30
C ASN A 130 -12.73 -3.97 -4.89
N MET A 131 -12.04 -4.67 -3.98
CA MET A 131 -12.49 -5.95 -3.47
C MET A 131 -13.83 -5.87 -2.72
N LEU A 132 -14.06 -4.80 -1.95
CA LEU A 132 -15.26 -4.63 -1.13
C LEU A 132 -16.44 -3.97 -1.86
N PHE A 133 -16.16 -3.07 -2.81
CA PHE A 133 -17.16 -2.24 -3.51
C PHE A 133 -16.88 -2.15 -5.02
N PRO A 134 -16.92 -3.28 -5.75
CA PRO A 134 -16.52 -3.32 -7.16
C PRO A 134 -17.43 -2.47 -8.08
N THR A 135 -18.70 -2.31 -7.73
CA THR A 135 -19.72 -1.57 -8.51
C THR A 135 -19.89 -0.12 -8.06
N ALA A 136 -19.04 0.38 -7.17
CA ALA A 136 -19.16 1.74 -6.66
C ALA A 136 -18.84 2.79 -7.72
N ILE A 137 -19.83 3.60 -8.08
CA ILE A 137 -19.72 4.69 -9.07
C ILE A 137 -18.61 5.69 -8.69
N TRP A 138 -18.41 5.97 -7.39
CA TRP A 138 -17.35 6.86 -6.93
C TRP A 138 -15.93 6.28 -7.08
N LEU A 139 -15.81 4.95 -7.19
CA LEU A 139 -14.55 4.24 -7.38
C LEU A 139 -14.21 4.17 -8.87
N GLN A 140 -15.19 3.82 -9.72
CA GLN A 140 -15.00 3.70 -11.17
C GLN A 140 -14.73 5.04 -11.86
N ASN A 141 -15.29 6.15 -11.35
CA ASN A 141 -15.07 7.49 -11.89
C ASN A 141 -13.81 8.19 -11.35
N SER A 142 -12.96 7.51 -10.58
CA SER A 142 -11.75 8.11 -10.01
C SER A 142 -10.63 8.17 -11.05
N ILE A 143 -10.15 9.39 -11.30
CA ILE A 143 -9.00 9.64 -12.19
C ILE A 143 -7.76 8.92 -11.68
N ILE A 144 -7.57 8.86 -10.36
CA ILE A 144 -6.42 8.17 -9.75
C ILE A 144 -6.45 6.68 -10.10
N ILE A 145 -7.61 6.02 -10.04
CA ILE A 145 -7.70 4.58 -10.36
C ILE A 145 -7.31 4.30 -11.82
N MET A 146 -7.66 5.18 -12.76
CA MET A 146 -7.28 5.06 -14.17
C MET A 146 -5.77 5.14 -14.41
N TYR A 147 -5.02 5.92 -13.63
CA TYR A 147 -3.54 5.93 -13.72
C TYR A 147 -2.89 4.71 -13.04
N PHE A 148 -3.59 4.09 -12.10
CA PHE A 148 -3.10 2.94 -11.34
C PHE A 148 -3.38 1.60 -12.03
N SER A 149 -4.33 1.52 -12.97
CA SER A 149 -4.59 0.30 -13.75
C SER A 149 -3.37 -0.14 -14.56
N ASP A 150 -2.59 0.80 -15.10
CA ASP A 150 -1.37 0.49 -15.85
C ASP A 150 -0.28 -0.13 -14.96
N VAL A 151 -0.20 0.31 -13.69
CA VAL A 151 0.73 -0.26 -12.71
C VAL A 151 0.27 -1.65 -12.26
N LEU A 152 -1.04 -1.85 -12.11
CA LEU A 152 -1.63 -3.14 -11.72
C LEU A 152 -1.48 -4.20 -12.82
N THR A 153 -1.59 -3.85 -14.09
CA THR A 153 -1.37 -4.78 -15.22
C THR A 153 0.10 -5.18 -15.36
N VAL A 154 1.04 -4.27 -15.10
CA VAL A 154 2.47 -4.62 -15.00
C VAL A 154 2.72 -5.53 -13.80
N ALA A 155 2.05 -5.28 -12.67
CA ALA A 155 2.13 -6.17 -11.51
C ALA A 155 1.55 -7.57 -11.81
N GLU A 156 0.46 -7.69 -12.57
CA GLU A 156 -0.08 -8.98 -13.04
C GLU A 156 0.90 -9.75 -13.93
N ASN A 157 1.59 -9.07 -14.85
CA ASN A 157 2.58 -9.71 -15.73
C ASN A 157 3.84 -10.20 -14.98
N VAL A 158 4.14 -9.62 -13.81
CA VAL A 158 5.24 -10.04 -12.94
C VAL A 158 4.81 -11.12 -11.94
N MET A 159 3.50 -11.28 -11.72
CA MET A 159 2.95 -12.31 -10.84
C MET A 159 3.05 -13.70 -11.51
N PRO A 160 3.62 -14.73 -10.84
CA PRO A 160 3.72 -16.07 -11.39
C PRO A 160 2.33 -16.65 -11.71
N GLY A 161 2.24 -17.41 -12.81
CA GLY A 161 0.99 -17.84 -13.46
C GLY A 161 -0.06 -18.53 -12.58
N ASN A 162 0.30 -18.98 -11.38
CA ASN A 162 -0.61 -19.60 -10.41
C ASN A 162 -1.63 -18.60 -9.83
N ILE A 163 -1.38 -17.29 -9.94
CA ILE A 163 -2.30 -16.24 -9.45
C ILE A 163 -3.37 -15.93 -10.51
N LEU A 164 -3.04 -16.02 -11.80
CA LEU A 164 -3.99 -15.82 -12.91
C LEU A 164 -5.13 -16.85 -12.88
N GLU A 165 -4.86 -18.08 -12.45
CA GLU A 165 -5.88 -19.13 -12.29
C GLU A 165 -6.85 -18.83 -11.12
N LEU A 166 -6.36 -18.17 -10.06
CA LEU A 166 -7.17 -17.69 -8.94
C LEU A 166 -7.97 -16.42 -9.30
N LEU A 167 -7.44 -15.59 -10.20
CA LEU A 167 -8.12 -14.39 -10.69
C LEU A 167 -9.18 -14.71 -11.75
N GLN A 168 -8.90 -15.66 -12.66
CA GLN A 168 -9.88 -16.14 -13.65
C GLN A 168 -11.03 -16.93 -13.02
N SER A 169 -10.80 -17.56 -11.86
CA SER A 169 -11.87 -18.25 -11.11
C SER A 169 -12.72 -17.33 -10.24
N SER A 170 -12.31 -16.07 -10.08
CA SER A 170 -13.05 -15.07 -9.32
C SER A 170 -13.88 -14.18 -10.22
N GLU A 171 -15.13 -13.91 -9.82
CA GLU A 171 -16.12 -13.21 -10.65
C GLU A 171 -15.66 -11.83 -11.14
N TRP A 172 -14.71 -11.19 -10.44
CA TRP A 172 -14.17 -9.87 -10.78
C TRP A 172 -13.54 -9.79 -12.18
N TYR A 173 -12.93 -10.87 -12.69
CA TYR A 173 -12.27 -10.86 -14.02
C TYR A 173 -13.28 -10.73 -15.16
N THR A 174 -14.45 -11.34 -15.00
CA THR A 174 -15.56 -11.29 -15.97
C THR A 174 -16.21 -9.90 -16.00
N TYR A 175 -16.32 -9.23 -14.85
CA TYR A 175 -16.85 -7.86 -14.76
C TYR A 175 -15.93 -6.82 -15.42
N VAL A 176 -14.61 -6.96 -15.28
CA VAL A 176 -13.66 -6.03 -15.90
C VAL A 176 -13.61 -6.18 -17.42
N GLN A 177 -13.68 -7.40 -17.97
CA GLN A 177 -13.72 -7.57 -19.44
C GLN A 177 -15.02 -7.10 -20.08
N ALA A 178 -16.17 -7.31 -19.43
CA ALA A 178 -17.47 -7.01 -20.00
C ALA A 178 -17.76 -5.50 -20.11
N GLU A 179 -17.18 -4.67 -19.23
CA GLU A 179 -17.62 -3.27 -19.08
C GLU A 179 -16.60 -2.24 -19.63
N THR A 180 -15.30 -2.55 -19.71
CA THR A 180 -14.29 -1.59 -20.19
C THR A 180 -13.88 -1.73 -21.66
N PHE A 181 -14.19 -2.84 -22.34
CA PHE A 181 -13.68 -3.11 -23.69
C PHE A 181 -14.69 -3.00 -24.83
N GLU A 182 -16.01 -3.08 -24.61
CA GLU A 182 -17.00 -2.92 -25.69
C GLU A 182 -16.90 -1.59 -26.47
N PRO A 183 -16.80 -0.41 -25.83
CA PRO A 183 -16.76 0.86 -26.57
C PRO A 183 -15.42 1.07 -27.30
N VAL A 184 -14.32 0.52 -26.79
CA VAL A 184 -12.98 0.67 -27.39
C VAL A 184 -12.77 -0.32 -28.53
N VAL A 185 -13.19 -1.58 -28.37
CA VAL A 185 -13.07 -2.62 -29.41
C VAL A 185 -13.97 -2.32 -30.60
N SER A 186 -15.22 -1.89 -30.39
CA SER A 186 -16.12 -1.48 -31.48
C SER A 186 -15.61 -0.24 -32.24
N THR A 187 -14.93 0.69 -31.55
CA THR A 187 -14.30 1.86 -32.19
C THR A 187 -13.08 1.47 -33.02
N VAL A 188 -12.25 0.53 -32.54
CA VAL A 188 -11.07 0.04 -33.27
C VAL A 188 -11.45 -0.84 -34.46
N GLU A 189 -12.47 -1.68 -34.33
CA GLU A 189 -13.00 -2.50 -35.43
C GLU A 189 -13.72 -1.63 -36.49
N GLY A 190 -14.42 -0.58 -36.07
CA GLY A 190 -14.97 0.43 -36.98
C GLY A 190 -13.87 1.21 -37.72
N PHE A 191 -12.75 1.49 -37.05
CA PHE A 191 -11.60 2.14 -37.69
C PHE A 191 -10.88 1.20 -38.67
N ALA A 192 -10.69 -0.07 -38.30
CA ALA A 192 -10.04 -1.08 -39.14
C ALA A 192 -10.85 -1.38 -40.41
N SER A 193 -12.18 -1.47 -40.32
CA SER A 193 -13.05 -1.65 -41.48
C SER A 193 -13.02 -0.43 -42.42
N SER A 194 -13.01 0.80 -41.87
CA SER A 194 -12.91 2.03 -42.68
C SER A 194 -11.60 2.16 -43.47
N ILE A 195 -10.49 1.62 -42.94
CA ILE A 195 -9.20 1.60 -43.64
C ILE A 195 -9.21 0.56 -44.75
N GLN A 196 -9.85 -0.59 -44.53
CA GLN A 196 -9.92 -1.67 -45.50
C GLN A 196 -10.84 -1.36 -46.70
N ASP A 197 -11.85 -0.51 -46.51
CA ASP A 197 -12.71 0.00 -47.59
C ASP A 197 -12.08 1.17 -48.38
N SER A 198 -10.94 1.70 -47.90
CA SER A 198 -10.23 2.84 -48.50
C SER A 198 -8.99 2.48 -49.33
N ILE A 199 -8.74 1.18 -49.53
CA ILE A 199 -7.68 0.61 -50.38
C ILE A 199 -8.35 -0.18 -51.51
#